data_AF-M0B763-F1
#
_entry.id   AF-M0B763-F1
#
_cell.length_a   1.000
_cell.length_b   1.000
_cell.length_c   1.000
_cell.angle_alpha   90.00
_cell.angle_beta   90.00
_cell.angle_gamma   90.00
#
_symmetry.space_group_name_H-M   'P 1'
#
loop_
_entity.id
_entity.type
_entity.pdbx_description
1 polymer ?
#
loop_
_entity_poly.entity_id
_entity_poly.type
_entity_poly.pdbx_seq_one_letter_code
_entity_poly.pdbx_strand_id
1 'polypeptide(L)'
;MFETRDLSSPVEAVRDEHAPGALVIDCERDFETLPPAQAEDLGLLVDGLDPVSYPDAWLPADAPTLLARYASSDLTIGMPGDGSVVWTRQTDPPIVLVKPRVEGSPEPFIEFLLAEAFVELGLETPEHFLGFFEERYVDLDRAVERGPNSTYQIAAALYDGWLGLQTRETFATWHDRTDRAALGDSWQDAGTRLEDRVGELSRAVARGDTDFADATELACAAIKHAIELPAPFGALDTDAYRHHGPEYAIRWAEKTFDALAE
;
A
#
# COMPACT_ATOMS: atom_id res chain seq x y z
N MET A 1 -6.26 18.05 -14.50
CA MET A 1 -7.72 18.11 -14.37
C MET A 1 -8.20 16.84 -13.68
N PHE A 2 -9.24 16.97 -12.87
CA PHE A 2 -9.86 15.87 -12.11
C PHE A 2 -11.28 15.67 -12.61
N GLU A 3 -11.66 14.43 -12.85
CA GLU A 3 -13.00 14.06 -13.32
C GLU A 3 -13.60 12.98 -12.43
N THR A 4 -14.86 13.11 -12.02
CA THR A 4 -15.52 12.08 -11.21
C THR A 4 -15.76 10.82 -12.05
N ARG A 5 -15.40 9.67 -11.50
CA ARG A 5 -15.53 8.36 -12.14
C ARG A 5 -16.84 7.69 -11.74
N ASP A 6 -17.59 7.20 -12.74
CA ASP A 6 -18.72 6.31 -12.52
C ASP A 6 -18.23 4.90 -12.15
N LEU A 7 -18.93 4.24 -11.23
CA LEU A 7 -18.57 2.92 -10.72
C LEU A 7 -19.53 1.85 -11.24
N SER A 8 -19.02 0.63 -11.45
CA SER A 8 -19.88 -0.52 -11.69
C SER A 8 -20.54 -0.97 -10.40
N SER A 9 -21.69 -1.65 -10.52
CA SER A 9 -22.48 -2.06 -9.34
C SER A 9 -21.71 -2.92 -8.31
N PRO A 10 -20.82 -3.85 -8.70
CA PRO A 10 -19.98 -4.56 -7.72
C PRO A 10 -19.08 -3.63 -6.92
N VAL A 11 -18.46 -2.64 -7.57
CA VAL A 11 -17.54 -1.68 -6.93
C VAL A 11 -18.30 -0.67 -6.07
N GLU A 12 -19.46 -0.19 -6.52
CA GLU A 12 -20.37 0.65 -5.71
C GLU A 12 -20.78 -0.07 -4.42
N ALA A 13 -21.10 -1.36 -4.51
CA ALA A 13 -21.48 -2.15 -3.34
C ALA A 13 -20.33 -2.29 -2.33
N VAL A 14 -19.06 -2.32 -2.78
CA VAL A 14 -17.89 -2.34 -1.89
C VAL A 14 -17.68 -0.96 -1.26
N ARG A 15 -17.77 0.12 -2.05
CA ARG A 15 -17.70 1.49 -1.53
C ARG A 15 -18.74 1.73 -0.43
N ASP A 16 -20.00 1.38 -0.70
CA ASP A 16 -21.10 1.64 0.23
C ASP A 16 -20.95 0.85 1.54
N GLU A 17 -20.26 -0.30 1.52
CA GLU A 17 -19.97 -1.10 2.71
C GLU A 17 -18.76 -0.59 3.51
N HIS A 18 -17.67 -0.22 2.83
CA HIS A 18 -16.38 0.05 3.49
C HIS A 18 -16.00 1.53 3.59
N ALA A 19 -16.42 2.35 2.64
CA ALA A 19 -16.04 3.76 2.55
C ALA A 19 -17.22 4.60 2.01
N PRO A 20 -18.36 4.63 2.72
CA PRO A 20 -19.56 5.31 2.24
C PRO A 20 -19.30 6.80 2.04
N GLY A 21 -19.67 7.31 0.85
CA GLY A 21 -19.47 8.71 0.49
C GLY A 21 -18.10 9.02 -0.13
N ALA A 22 -17.17 8.07 -0.18
CA ALA A 22 -15.89 8.28 -0.84
C ALA A 22 -16.07 8.59 -2.35
N LEU A 23 -15.35 9.60 -2.84
CA LEU A 23 -15.39 9.98 -4.25
C LEU A 23 -14.29 9.26 -5.03
N VAL A 24 -14.57 8.93 -6.29
CA VAL A 24 -13.55 8.36 -7.20
C VAL A 24 -13.26 9.36 -8.30
N ILE A 25 -11.98 9.67 -8.48
CA ILE A 25 -11.52 10.77 -9.31
C ILE A 25 -10.45 10.28 -10.27
N ASP A 26 -10.69 10.45 -11.57
CA ASP A 26 -9.71 10.22 -12.61
C ASP A 26 -8.76 11.42 -12.74
N CYS A 27 -7.47 11.11 -12.75
CA CYS A 27 -6.41 12.10 -12.88
C CYS A 27 -5.97 12.22 -14.34
N GLU A 28 -5.92 13.45 -14.87
CA GLU A 28 -5.42 13.71 -16.22
C GLU A 28 -3.93 13.37 -16.39
N ARG A 29 -3.13 13.51 -15.33
CA ARG A 29 -1.67 13.36 -15.37
C ARG A 29 -1.20 12.34 -14.36
N ASP A 30 -0.20 11.59 -14.77
CA ASP A 30 0.45 10.61 -13.92
C ASP A 30 1.32 11.27 -12.85
N PHE A 31 1.41 10.65 -11.68
CA PHE A 31 2.22 11.11 -10.56
C PHE A 31 2.63 9.97 -9.63
N GLU A 32 3.81 10.09 -9.02
CA GLU A 32 4.14 9.33 -7.81
C GLU A 32 3.51 10.01 -6.59
N THR A 33 3.83 11.30 -6.41
CA THR A 33 3.19 12.20 -5.44
C THR A 33 2.55 13.37 -6.18
N LEU A 34 1.31 13.66 -5.84
CA LEU A 34 0.52 14.70 -6.48
C LEU A 34 1.20 16.08 -6.26
N PRO A 35 1.45 16.86 -7.32
CA PRO A 35 2.06 18.18 -7.17
C PRO A 35 1.17 19.09 -6.31
N PRO A 36 1.74 19.90 -5.38
CA PRO A 36 0.93 20.72 -4.47
C PRO A 36 -0.09 21.62 -5.16
N ALA A 37 0.29 22.27 -6.27
CA ALA A 37 -0.62 23.12 -7.04
C ALA A 37 -1.80 22.35 -7.65
N GLN A 38 -1.65 21.05 -7.92
CA GLN A 38 -2.76 20.20 -8.35
C GLN A 38 -3.54 19.66 -7.16
N ALA A 39 -2.89 19.40 -6.03
CA ALA A 39 -3.57 18.97 -4.82
C ALA A 39 -4.57 20.04 -4.31
N GLU A 40 -4.25 21.34 -4.45
CA GLU A 40 -5.17 22.43 -4.13
C GLU A 40 -6.46 22.42 -4.99
N ASP A 41 -6.38 21.97 -6.26
CA ASP A 41 -7.55 21.87 -7.14
C ASP A 41 -8.57 20.83 -6.63
N LEU A 42 -8.16 19.88 -5.78
CA LEU A 42 -9.09 18.94 -5.14
C LEU A 42 -10.11 19.67 -4.25
N GLY A 43 -9.75 20.82 -3.68
CA GLY A 43 -10.65 21.66 -2.89
C GLY A 43 -11.85 22.22 -3.67
N LEU A 44 -11.90 22.03 -4.99
CA LEU A 44 -13.07 22.34 -5.82
C LEU A 44 -14.09 21.20 -5.86
N LEU A 45 -13.71 19.99 -5.43
CA LEU A 45 -14.49 18.75 -5.49
C LEU A 45 -14.89 18.23 -4.11
N VAL A 46 -14.16 18.63 -3.07
CA VAL A 46 -14.36 18.17 -1.69
C VAL A 46 -14.75 19.34 -0.78
N ASP A 47 -15.39 19.03 0.35
CA ASP A 47 -15.85 20.01 1.33
C ASP A 47 -14.71 20.52 2.24
N GLY A 48 -13.65 19.73 2.39
CA GLY A 48 -12.50 20.10 3.23
C GLY A 48 -11.19 19.41 2.83
N LEU A 49 -10.07 20.07 3.18
CA LEU A 49 -8.72 19.52 3.10
C LEU A 49 -8.16 19.46 4.53
N ASP A 50 -7.66 18.30 4.96
CA ASP A 50 -7.07 18.06 6.27
C ASP A 50 -5.72 17.33 6.12
N PRO A 51 -4.65 18.04 5.72
CA PRO A 51 -3.33 17.44 5.55
C PRO A 51 -2.85 16.76 6.83
N VAL A 52 -2.36 15.52 6.70
CA VAL A 52 -1.68 14.86 7.82
C VAL A 52 -0.30 15.47 8.02
N SER A 53 0.16 15.49 9.27
CA SER A 53 1.53 15.91 9.60
C SER A 53 2.07 15.06 10.74
N TYR A 54 3.39 14.85 10.73
CA TYR A 54 4.08 13.97 11.65
C TYR A 54 5.30 14.70 12.26
N PRO A 55 5.73 14.35 13.49
CA PRO A 55 6.92 14.95 14.08
C PRO A 55 8.19 14.66 13.25
N ASP A 56 8.97 15.71 12.96
CA ASP A 56 10.28 15.58 12.28
C ASP A 56 11.21 14.56 12.97
N ALA A 57 11.08 14.40 14.29
CA ALA A 57 11.87 13.46 15.09
C ALA A 57 11.62 11.98 14.76
N TRP A 58 10.55 11.65 14.04
CA TRP A 58 10.28 10.29 13.55
C TRP A 58 11.16 9.91 12.36
N LEU A 59 11.82 10.89 11.72
CA LEU A 59 12.62 10.67 10.53
C LEU A 59 14.12 10.53 10.86
N PRO A 60 14.82 9.56 10.23
CA PRO A 60 16.27 9.56 10.16
C PRO A 60 16.81 10.85 9.52
N ALA A 61 18.03 11.25 9.88
CA ALA A 61 18.61 12.51 9.40
C ALA A 61 18.87 12.54 7.87
N ASP A 62 18.98 11.37 7.25
CA ASP A 62 19.16 11.17 5.82
C ASP A 62 17.90 10.61 5.13
N ALA A 63 16.74 10.74 5.77
CA ALA A 63 15.45 10.33 5.20
C ALA A 63 15.24 10.96 3.81
N PRO A 64 14.58 10.26 2.87
CA PRO A 64 14.29 10.79 1.54
C PRO A 64 13.53 12.12 1.62
N THR A 65 13.90 13.11 0.80
CA THR A 65 13.27 14.45 0.79
C THR A 65 11.75 14.40 0.65
N LEU A 66 11.23 13.43 -0.11
CA LEU A 66 9.80 13.27 -0.32
C LEU A 66 9.08 12.77 0.95
N LEU A 67 9.72 11.89 1.73
CA LEU A 67 9.21 11.45 3.03
C LEU A 67 9.20 12.61 4.04
N ALA A 68 10.24 13.44 4.03
CA ALA A 68 10.28 14.65 4.86
C ALA A 68 9.18 15.65 4.49
N ARG A 69 8.84 15.77 3.19
CA ARG A 69 7.69 16.56 2.76
C ARG A 69 6.37 15.96 3.25
N TYR A 70 6.17 14.65 3.10
CA TYR A 70 4.98 13.96 3.60
C TYR A 70 4.79 14.11 5.11
N ALA A 71 5.88 14.15 5.89
CA ALA A 71 5.82 14.39 7.33
C ALA A 71 5.47 15.84 7.70
N SER A 72 5.67 16.80 6.78
CA SER A 72 5.41 18.22 7.04
C SER A 72 3.91 18.55 7.04
N SER A 73 3.57 19.84 7.10
CA SER A 73 2.18 20.32 6.96
C SER A 73 1.72 20.48 5.50
N ASP A 74 2.57 20.17 4.53
CA ASP A 74 2.22 20.26 3.10
C ASP A 74 1.20 19.16 2.73
N LEU A 75 0.11 19.51 2.04
CA LEU A 75 -0.81 18.53 1.48
C LEU A 75 -0.06 17.61 0.48
N THR A 76 0.15 16.37 0.91
CA THR A 76 0.97 15.39 0.18
C THR A 76 0.15 14.13 -0.02
N ILE A 77 -0.37 13.95 -1.24
CA ILE A 77 -1.20 12.81 -1.62
C ILE A 77 -0.44 11.95 -2.62
N GLY A 78 -0.41 10.64 -2.37
CA GLY A 78 0.42 9.71 -3.12
C GLY A 78 1.87 9.74 -2.70
N MET A 79 2.46 8.56 -2.59
CA MET A 79 3.85 8.33 -2.26
C MET A 79 4.41 7.22 -3.18
N PRO A 80 5.74 7.17 -3.39
CA PRO A 80 6.36 6.05 -4.09
C PRO A 80 5.95 4.73 -3.44
N GLY A 81 5.34 3.83 -4.22
CA GLY A 81 4.79 2.56 -3.74
C GLY A 81 3.27 2.44 -3.90
N ASP A 82 2.52 3.55 -3.89
CA ASP A 82 1.03 3.56 -3.86
C ASP A 82 0.38 3.09 -5.18
N GLY A 83 1.16 2.63 -6.16
CA GLY A 83 0.64 2.08 -7.41
C GLY A 83 -0.18 3.06 -8.26
N SER A 84 -1.22 2.52 -8.91
CA SER A 84 -2.02 3.21 -9.93
C SER A 84 -3.37 3.75 -9.42
N VAL A 85 -3.82 3.27 -8.25
CA VAL A 85 -5.01 3.74 -7.56
C VAL A 85 -4.57 4.07 -6.14
N VAL A 86 -4.73 5.33 -5.74
CA VAL A 86 -4.33 5.80 -4.42
C VAL A 86 -5.53 6.40 -3.71
N TRP A 87 -5.67 6.15 -2.41
CA TRP A 87 -6.73 6.73 -1.60
C TRP A 87 -6.15 7.71 -0.58
N THR A 88 -6.96 8.66 -0.13
CA THR A 88 -6.58 9.57 0.96
C THR A 88 -7.79 9.99 1.79
N ARG A 89 -7.59 10.16 3.09
CA ARG A 89 -8.48 10.76 4.07
C ARG A 89 -8.06 12.20 4.41
N GLN A 90 -7.06 12.76 3.74
CA GLN A 90 -6.68 14.18 3.84
C GLN A 90 -7.72 15.11 3.17
N THR A 91 -8.89 14.58 2.83
CA THR A 91 -10.03 15.29 2.24
C THR A 91 -11.33 14.85 2.91
N ASP A 92 -12.34 15.72 2.92
CA ASP A 92 -13.71 15.39 3.36
C ASP A 92 -14.69 15.61 2.19
N PRO A 93 -15.36 14.58 1.65
CA PRO A 93 -15.17 13.16 1.96
C PRO A 93 -13.79 12.62 1.51
N PRO A 94 -13.38 11.42 1.97
CA PRO A 94 -12.20 10.74 1.44
C PRO A 94 -12.31 10.52 -0.07
N ILE A 95 -11.16 10.52 -0.75
CA ILE A 95 -11.12 10.31 -2.21
C ILE A 95 -10.24 9.12 -2.58
N VAL A 96 -10.59 8.49 -3.70
CA VAL A 96 -9.79 7.51 -4.43
C VAL A 96 -9.41 8.12 -5.77
N LEU A 97 -8.11 8.31 -6.00
CA LEU A 97 -7.53 8.86 -7.22
C LEU A 97 -7.06 7.74 -8.12
N VAL A 98 -7.53 7.74 -9.37
CA VAL A 98 -7.10 6.80 -10.41
C VAL A 98 -6.10 7.51 -11.32
N LYS A 99 -4.88 6.99 -11.35
CA LYS A 99 -3.80 7.54 -12.18
C LYS A 99 -3.94 7.05 -13.62
N PRO A 100 -3.59 7.86 -14.64
CA PRO A 100 -3.77 7.48 -16.05
C PRO A 100 -2.91 6.27 -16.46
N ARG A 101 -1.91 5.87 -15.67
CA ARG A 101 -1.15 4.63 -15.89
C ARG A 101 -1.98 3.34 -15.83
N VAL A 102 -3.26 3.39 -15.39
CA VAL A 102 -4.18 2.25 -15.53
C VAL A 102 -4.63 2.03 -16.98
N GLU A 103 -4.49 3.02 -17.87
CA GLU A 103 -4.91 2.91 -19.27
C GLU A 103 -4.27 1.69 -19.96
N GLY A 104 -5.11 0.84 -20.53
CA GLY A 104 -4.69 -0.43 -21.16
C GLY A 104 -4.70 -1.64 -20.23
N SER A 105 -4.93 -1.44 -18.92
CA SER A 105 -5.21 -2.54 -17.99
C SER A 105 -6.61 -3.13 -18.25
N PRO A 106 -6.82 -4.43 -18.01
CA PRO A 106 -8.16 -5.02 -18.09
C PRO A 106 -9.12 -4.35 -17.11
N GLU A 107 -10.33 -4.01 -17.56
CA GLU A 107 -11.35 -3.37 -16.71
C GLU A 107 -11.60 -4.14 -15.39
N PRO A 108 -11.72 -5.49 -15.36
CA PRO A 108 -11.92 -6.22 -14.11
C PRO A 108 -10.77 -6.02 -13.10
N PHE A 109 -9.55 -5.81 -13.60
CA PHE A 109 -8.41 -5.53 -12.73
C PHE A 109 -8.49 -4.12 -12.13
N ILE A 110 -8.92 -3.12 -12.92
CA ILE A 110 -9.14 -1.75 -12.43
C ILE A 110 -10.26 -1.74 -11.38
N GLU A 111 -11.35 -2.47 -11.63
CA GLU A 111 -12.44 -2.64 -10.67
C GLU A 111 -11.97 -3.27 -9.35
N PHE A 112 -11.08 -4.28 -9.42
CA PHE A 112 -10.45 -4.85 -8.24
C PHE A 112 -9.59 -3.82 -7.47
N LEU A 113 -8.76 -3.03 -8.15
CA LEU A 113 -7.94 -1.99 -7.49
C LEU A 113 -8.80 -0.93 -6.79
N LEU A 114 -9.92 -0.54 -7.40
CA LEU A 114 -10.88 0.38 -6.78
C LEU A 114 -11.54 -0.25 -5.55
N ALA A 115 -11.98 -1.51 -5.65
CA ALA A 115 -12.58 -2.23 -4.54
C ALA A 115 -11.58 -2.41 -3.38
N GLU A 116 -10.32 -2.73 -3.67
CA GLU A 116 -9.22 -2.80 -2.71
C GLU A 116 -9.05 -1.47 -1.96
N ALA A 117 -8.96 -0.35 -2.69
CA ALA A 117 -8.81 0.98 -2.08
C ALA A 117 -9.97 1.31 -1.11
N PHE A 118 -11.20 0.90 -1.42
CA PHE A 118 -12.33 1.10 -0.50
C PHE A 118 -12.25 0.24 0.76
N VAL A 119 -11.82 -1.02 0.64
CA VAL A 119 -11.63 -1.88 1.82
C VAL A 119 -10.55 -1.30 2.72
N GLU A 120 -9.43 -0.86 2.16
CA GLU A 120 -8.34 -0.22 2.92
C GLU A 120 -8.77 1.11 3.56
N LEU A 121 -9.50 1.95 2.83
CA LEU A 121 -10.14 3.16 3.38
C LEU A 121 -11.06 2.84 4.57
N GLY A 122 -11.71 1.68 4.58
CA GLY A 122 -12.57 1.24 5.68
C GLY A 122 -11.84 0.71 6.92
N LEU A 123 -10.52 0.46 6.85
CA LEU A 123 -9.75 -0.08 7.98
C LEU A 123 -9.43 0.96 9.07
N GLU A 124 -9.61 2.25 8.78
CA GLU A 124 -9.21 3.37 9.66
C GLU A 124 -7.74 3.32 10.11
N THR A 125 -6.88 2.67 9.32
CA THR A 125 -5.43 2.63 9.52
C THR A 125 -4.74 3.83 8.86
N PRO A 126 -3.48 4.16 9.21
CA PRO A 126 -2.75 5.27 8.58
C PRO A 126 -2.73 5.21 7.05
N GLU A 127 -2.56 6.34 6.35
CA GLU A 127 -2.43 6.34 4.88
C GLU A 127 -1.08 5.77 4.40
N HIS A 128 -0.07 5.81 5.24
CA HIS A 128 1.31 5.55 4.84
C HIS A 128 2.08 4.89 5.99
N PHE A 129 3.17 4.17 5.66
CA PHE A 129 3.96 3.43 6.65
C PHE A 129 4.49 4.32 7.79
N LEU A 130 4.67 5.62 7.55
CA LEU A 130 5.18 6.53 8.57
C LEU A 130 4.22 6.65 9.76
N GLY A 131 2.90 6.68 9.51
CA GLY A 131 1.91 6.64 10.59
C GLY A 131 1.75 5.26 11.21
N PHE A 132 2.18 4.19 10.53
CA PHE A 132 2.20 2.82 11.07
C PHE A 132 3.40 2.57 12.00
N PHE A 133 4.58 3.04 11.63
CA PHE A 133 5.79 2.91 12.45
C PHE A 133 5.92 3.99 13.52
N GLU A 134 5.35 5.17 13.28
CA GLU A 134 5.45 6.34 14.14
C GLU A 134 6.91 6.65 14.53
N GLU A 135 7.18 6.92 15.81
CA GLU A 135 8.53 7.16 16.34
C GLU A 135 9.48 5.98 16.15
N ARG A 136 8.97 4.77 15.89
CA ARG A 136 9.79 3.57 15.70
C ARG A 136 10.29 3.39 14.27
N TYR A 137 9.96 4.29 13.35
CA TYR A 137 10.56 4.26 12.02
C TYR A 137 12.10 4.37 12.09
N VAL A 138 12.64 5.11 13.07
CA VAL A 138 14.08 5.19 13.32
C VAL A 138 14.69 3.87 13.82
N ASP A 139 13.90 3.00 14.45
CA ASP A 139 14.36 1.67 14.86
C ASP A 139 14.41 0.73 13.66
N LEU A 140 13.43 0.83 12.75
CA LEU A 140 13.47 0.12 11.47
C LEU A 140 14.68 0.55 10.63
N ASP A 141 14.95 1.85 10.53
CA ASP A 141 16.11 2.37 9.80
C ASP A 141 17.44 1.81 10.33
N ARG A 142 17.59 1.72 11.66
CA ARG A 142 18.76 1.07 12.28
C ARG A 142 18.85 -0.42 11.95
N ALA A 143 17.73 -1.12 11.85
CA ALA A 143 17.69 -2.54 11.51
C ALA A 143 18.00 -2.78 10.02
N VAL A 144 17.59 -1.86 9.13
CA VAL A 144 17.81 -1.95 7.68
C VAL A 144 19.12 -1.24 7.33
N GLU A 145 20.26 -1.91 7.54
CA GLU A 145 21.60 -1.38 7.20
C GLU A 145 21.87 -1.38 5.66
N ARG A 146 21.00 -0.72 4.88
CA ARG A 146 21.05 -0.65 3.40
C ARG A 146 20.86 0.76 2.84
N GLY A 147 20.68 1.76 3.70
CA GLY A 147 20.54 3.17 3.33
C GLY A 147 19.09 3.59 3.08
N PRO A 148 18.83 4.91 2.98
CA PRO A 148 17.50 5.49 3.16
C PRO A 148 16.47 5.06 2.11
N ASN A 149 16.89 4.79 0.87
CA ASN A 149 15.97 4.33 -0.18
C ASN A 149 15.51 2.90 0.04
N SER A 150 16.42 1.99 0.41
CA SER A 150 16.07 0.61 0.75
C SER A 150 15.24 0.54 2.02
N THR A 151 15.56 1.36 3.04
CA THR A 151 14.73 1.49 4.25
C THR A 151 13.31 1.94 3.91
N TYR A 152 13.16 2.96 3.06
CA TYR A 152 11.85 3.42 2.60
C TYR A 152 11.06 2.29 1.92
N GLN A 153 11.66 1.62 0.93
CA GLN A 153 10.98 0.57 0.16
C GLN A 153 10.58 -0.62 1.05
N ILE A 154 11.45 -1.02 1.97
CA ILE A 154 11.16 -2.08 2.94
C ILE A 154 10.05 -1.65 3.90
N ALA A 155 10.04 -0.40 4.37
CA ALA A 155 8.98 0.11 5.25
C ALA A 155 7.61 0.14 4.55
N ALA A 156 7.56 0.60 3.29
CA ALA A 156 6.37 0.58 2.46
C ALA A 156 5.88 -0.86 2.25
N ALA A 157 6.77 -1.76 1.82
CA ALA A 157 6.44 -3.17 1.63
C ALA A 157 5.90 -3.83 2.91
N LEU A 158 6.55 -3.62 4.06
CA LEU A 158 6.10 -4.17 5.33
C LEU A 158 4.70 -3.66 5.68
N TYR A 159 4.44 -2.37 5.47
CA TYR A 159 3.12 -1.80 5.71
C TYR A 159 2.05 -2.41 4.78
N ASP A 160 2.33 -2.52 3.48
CA ASP A 160 1.43 -3.14 2.50
C ASP A 160 1.16 -4.61 2.84
N GLY A 161 2.18 -5.35 3.30
CA GLY A 161 2.03 -6.72 3.75
C GLY A 161 1.13 -6.83 4.98
N TRP A 162 1.25 -5.88 5.92
CA TRP A 162 0.38 -5.81 7.10
C TRP A 162 -1.06 -5.45 6.71
N LEU A 163 -1.28 -4.51 5.78
CA LEU A 163 -2.60 -4.22 5.21
C LEU A 163 -3.19 -5.46 4.53
N GLY A 164 -2.38 -6.21 3.77
CA GLY A 164 -2.77 -7.47 3.17
C GLY A 164 -3.30 -8.49 4.18
N LEU A 165 -2.70 -8.58 5.37
CA LEU A 165 -3.22 -9.43 6.45
C LEU A 165 -4.58 -8.97 6.96
N GLN A 166 -4.88 -7.67 6.92
CA GLN A 166 -6.16 -7.10 7.35
C GLN A 166 -7.27 -7.32 6.30
N THR A 167 -6.93 -7.22 5.01
CA THR A 167 -7.91 -7.19 3.91
C THR A 167 -8.17 -8.57 3.28
N ARG A 168 -7.20 -9.49 3.32
CA ARG A 168 -7.30 -10.80 2.61
C ARG A 168 -8.58 -11.57 2.90
N GLU A 169 -9.05 -11.56 4.15
CA GLU A 169 -10.24 -12.32 4.54
C GLU A 169 -11.50 -11.73 3.88
N THR A 170 -11.58 -10.41 3.79
CA THR A 170 -12.64 -9.72 3.06
C THR A 170 -12.62 -10.11 1.58
N PHE A 171 -11.45 -10.07 0.93
CA PHE A 171 -11.31 -10.42 -0.48
C PHE A 171 -11.67 -11.88 -0.75
N ALA A 172 -11.25 -12.80 0.11
CA ALA A 172 -11.58 -14.23 0.00
C ALA A 172 -13.09 -14.49 0.02
N THR A 173 -13.87 -13.69 0.77
CA THR A 173 -15.33 -13.85 0.82
C THR A 173 -16.05 -13.46 -0.48
N TRP A 174 -15.39 -12.71 -1.38
CA TRP A 174 -16.05 -12.20 -2.58
C TRP A 174 -16.42 -13.29 -3.59
N HIS A 175 -15.69 -14.40 -3.65
CA HIS A 175 -16.03 -15.53 -4.52
C HIS A 175 -17.40 -16.14 -4.19
N ASP A 176 -17.78 -16.15 -2.91
CA ASP A 176 -19.04 -16.72 -2.44
C ASP A 176 -20.22 -15.75 -2.59
N ARG A 177 -19.95 -14.49 -2.94
CA ARG A 177 -20.93 -13.42 -3.07
C ARG A 177 -21.26 -13.15 -4.53
N THR A 178 -22.49 -13.46 -4.94
CA THR A 178 -22.94 -13.31 -6.34
C THR A 178 -22.76 -11.89 -6.89
N ASP A 179 -22.90 -10.86 -6.05
CA ASP A 179 -22.71 -9.45 -6.39
C ASP A 179 -21.24 -9.03 -6.54
N ARG A 180 -20.28 -9.86 -6.12
CA ARG A 180 -18.84 -9.55 -6.07
C ARG A 180 -17.94 -10.65 -6.61
N ALA A 181 -18.49 -11.74 -7.14
CA ALA A 181 -17.73 -12.88 -7.63
C ALA A 181 -16.65 -12.49 -8.65
N ALA A 182 -16.93 -11.54 -9.55
CA ALA A 182 -15.97 -11.04 -10.54
C ALA A 182 -14.78 -10.29 -9.91
N LEU A 183 -14.98 -9.61 -8.76
CA LEU A 183 -13.91 -9.00 -7.99
C LEU A 183 -13.04 -10.07 -7.32
N GLY A 184 -13.67 -11.12 -6.78
CA GLY A 184 -12.97 -12.29 -6.26
C GLY A 184 -12.10 -12.97 -7.33
N ASP A 185 -12.66 -13.20 -8.52
CA ASP A 185 -11.93 -13.78 -9.65
C ASP A 185 -10.71 -12.93 -10.05
N SER A 186 -10.86 -11.59 -10.03
CA SER A 186 -9.77 -10.66 -10.34
C SER A 186 -8.69 -10.65 -9.25
N TRP A 187 -9.08 -10.73 -7.98
CA TRP A 187 -8.17 -10.91 -6.84
C TRP A 187 -7.35 -12.19 -6.97
N GLN A 188 -8.00 -13.33 -7.27
CA GLN A 188 -7.33 -14.62 -7.46
C GLN A 188 -6.41 -14.64 -8.70
N ASP A 189 -6.84 -14.03 -9.81
CA ASP A 189 -6.05 -13.91 -11.04
C ASP A 189 -4.79 -13.04 -10.81
N ALA A 190 -4.91 -11.93 -10.08
CA ALA A 190 -3.78 -11.12 -9.66
C ALA A 190 -2.78 -11.93 -8.81
N GLY A 191 -3.27 -12.72 -7.85
CA GLY A 191 -2.45 -13.62 -7.03
C GLY A 191 -1.72 -14.69 -7.86
N THR A 192 -2.45 -15.39 -8.74
CA THR A 192 -1.90 -16.44 -9.62
C THR A 192 -0.70 -15.93 -10.44
N ARG A 193 -0.72 -14.66 -10.88
CA ARG A 193 0.40 -14.04 -11.64
C ARG A 193 1.67 -13.83 -10.81
N LEU A 194 1.58 -13.85 -9.49
CA LEU A 194 2.71 -13.66 -8.58
C LEU A 194 3.33 -14.99 -8.14
N GLU A 195 2.56 -16.08 -8.11
CA GLU A 195 2.96 -17.38 -7.52
C GLU A 195 4.33 -17.87 -7.99
N ASP A 196 4.57 -17.94 -9.31
CA ASP A 196 5.85 -18.41 -9.86
C ASP A 196 7.03 -17.54 -9.41
N ARG A 197 6.85 -16.21 -9.41
CA ARG A 197 7.89 -15.26 -9.00
C ARG A 197 8.16 -15.35 -7.50
N VAL A 198 7.12 -15.57 -6.69
CA VAL A 198 7.22 -15.75 -5.23
C VAL A 198 7.88 -17.08 -4.87
N GLY A 199 7.60 -18.15 -5.62
CA GLY A 199 8.23 -19.45 -5.41
C GLY A 199 9.76 -19.45 -5.66
N GLU A 200 10.25 -18.57 -6.53
CA GLU A 200 11.68 -18.47 -6.86
C GLU A 200 12.46 -17.44 -6.02
N LEU A 201 11.76 -16.70 -5.17
CA LEU A 201 12.21 -15.44 -4.57
C LEU A 201 13.45 -15.61 -3.68
N SER A 202 13.48 -16.60 -2.79
CA SER A 202 14.67 -16.89 -1.96
C SER A 202 15.89 -17.25 -2.80
N ARG A 203 15.70 -17.93 -3.94
CA ARG A 203 16.79 -18.30 -4.84
C ARG A 203 17.29 -17.09 -5.62
N ALA A 204 16.39 -16.22 -6.07
CA ALA A 204 16.73 -14.99 -6.77
C ALA A 204 17.58 -14.06 -5.87
N VAL A 205 17.17 -13.87 -4.61
CA VAL A 205 17.94 -13.11 -3.61
C VAL A 205 19.31 -13.75 -3.35
N ALA A 206 19.37 -15.06 -3.11
CA ALA A 206 20.63 -15.75 -2.85
C ALA A 206 21.63 -15.68 -4.02
N ARG A 207 21.16 -15.52 -5.25
CA ARG A 207 22.01 -15.33 -6.45
C ARG A 207 22.35 -13.87 -6.72
N GLY A 208 21.73 -12.93 -6.01
CA GLY A 208 21.84 -11.49 -6.30
C GLY A 208 21.11 -11.06 -7.58
N ASP A 209 20.17 -11.88 -8.08
CA ASP A 209 19.34 -11.54 -9.24
C ASP A 209 18.24 -10.51 -8.89
N THR A 210 17.94 -10.36 -7.60
CA THR A 210 16.91 -9.45 -7.06
C THR A 210 17.42 -8.88 -5.74
N ASP A 211 17.32 -7.55 -5.58
CA ASP A 211 17.69 -6.89 -4.33
C ASP A 211 16.73 -7.31 -3.20
N PHE A 212 17.20 -7.24 -1.95
CA PHE A 212 16.39 -7.62 -0.81
C PHE A 212 15.16 -6.72 -0.62
N ALA A 213 15.25 -5.43 -0.96
CA ALA A 213 14.10 -4.52 -0.90
C ALA A 213 13.03 -4.89 -1.93
N ASP A 214 13.43 -5.12 -3.18
CA ASP A 214 12.53 -5.60 -4.26
C ASP A 214 11.88 -6.95 -3.91
N ALA A 215 12.66 -7.83 -3.28
CA ALA A 215 12.18 -9.12 -2.81
C ALA A 215 11.13 -8.98 -1.68
N THR A 216 11.37 -8.06 -0.75
CA THR A 216 10.43 -7.76 0.34
C THR A 216 9.12 -7.19 -0.20
N GLU A 217 9.19 -6.27 -1.15
CA GLU A 217 8.02 -5.70 -1.83
C GLU A 217 7.17 -6.78 -2.51
N LEU A 218 7.80 -7.63 -3.33
CA LEU A 218 7.09 -8.70 -4.02
C LEU A 218 6.47 -9.71 -3.04
N ALA A 219 7.18 -10.06 -1.97
CA ALA A 219 6.67 -10.99 -0.97
C ALA A 219 5.50 -10.40 -0.17
N CYS A 220 5.57 -9.12 0.23
CA CYS A 220 4.50 -8.46 0.97
C CYS A 220 3.24 -8.25 0.11
N ALA A 221 3.42 -7.87 -1.16
CA ALA A 221 2.31 -7.74 -2.13
C ALA A 221 1.56 -9.07 -2.33
N ALA A 222 2.21 -10.21 -2.10
CA ALA A 222 1.62 -11.53 -2.23
C ALA A 222 0.76 -11.95 -1.02
N ILE A 223 0.93 -11.32 0.16
CA ILE A 223 0.21 -11.67 1.39
C ILE A 223 -1.30 -11.49 1.24
N LYS A 224 -1.74 -10.40 0.60
CA LYS A 224 -3.18 -10.15 0.38
C LYS A 224 -3.86 -11.22 -0.49
N HIS A 225 -3.06 -11.96 -1.27
CA HIS A 225 -3.51 -13.05 -2.15
C HIS A 225 -3.38 -14.44 -1.52
N ALA A 226 -3.00 -14.53 -0.23
CA ALA A 226 -2.83 -15.79 0.49
C ALA A 226 -1.83 -16.77 -0.18
N ILE A 227 -0.80 -16.22 -0.83
CA ILE A 227 0.28 -17.01 -1.45
C ILE A 227 1.29 -17.43 -0.38
N GLU A 228 1.67 -18.70 -0.37
CA GLU A 228 2.70 -19.20 0.54
C GLU A 228 4.05 -18.54 0.25
N LEU A 229 4.59 -17.84 1.25
CA LEU A 229 5.86 -17.12 1.12
C LEU A 229 7.04 -17.98 1.57
N PRO A 230 8.16 -17.96 0.82
CA PRO A 230 9.35 -18.68 1.24
C PRO A 230 10.10 -17.92 2.36
N ALA A 231 11.04 -18.58 3.04
CA ALA A 231 11.88 -17.93 4.03
C ALA A 231 12.79 -16.85 3.39
N PRO A 232 13.05 -15.72 4.07
CA PRO A 232 12.58 -15.34 5.41
C PRO A 232 11.18 -14.70 5.45
N PHE A 233 10.56 -14.46 4.30
CA PHE A 233 9.31 -13.71 4.16
C PHE A 233 8.08 -14.41 4.74
N GLY A 234 8.08 -15.75 4.83
CA GLY A 234 7.01 -16.52 5.49
C GLY A 234 6.73 -16.14 6.94
N ALA A 235 7.66 -15.48 7.64
CA ALA A 235 7.39 -14.94 8.98
C ALA A 235 6.43 -13.74 8.97
N LEU A 236 6.31 -13.04 7.84
CA LEU A 236 5.39 -11.90 7.68
C LEU A 236 3.96 -12.35 7.42
N ASP A 237 3.71 -13.57 6.95
CA ASP A 237 2.35 -14.11 6.81
C ASP A 237 1.88 -14.79 8.11
N THR A 238 1.68 -14.01 9.17
CA THR A 238 1.28 -14.56 10.48
C THR A 238 0.30 -13.66 11.24
N ASP A 239 -0.56 -14.28 12.06
CA ASP A 239 -1.44 -13.56 13.00
C ASP A 239 -0.63 -12.72 14.00
N ALA A 240 0.59 -13.15 14.32
CA ALA A 240 1.51 -12.39 15.17
C ALA A 240 1.90 -11.06 14.49
N TYR A 241 2.21 -11.07 13.19
CA TYR A 241 2.48 -9.84 12.47
C TYR A 241 1.23 -8.96 12.39
N ARG A 242 0.08 -9.55 12.06
CA ARG A 242 -1.21 -8.82 12.04
C ARG A 242 -1.47 -8.09 13.35
N HIS A 243 -1.24 -8.75 14.49
CA HIS A 243 -1.54 -8.21 15.81
C HIS A 243 -0.49 -7.22 16.32
N HIS A 244 0.80 -7.51 16.15
CA HIS A 244 1.89 -6.70 16.71
C HIS A 244 2.40 -5.61 15.77
N GLY A 245 2.03 -5.65 14.50
CA GLY A 245 2.30 -4.60 13.49
C GLY A 245 3.76 -4.15 13.51
N PRO A 246 4.04 -2.86 13.77
CA PRO A 246 5.38 -2.28 13.62
C PRO A 246 6.44 -2.96 14.51
N GLU A 247 6.09 -3.43 15.70
CA GLU A 247 7.03 -4.12 16.61
C GLU A 247 7.56 -5.40 15.99
N TYR A 248 6.67 -6.15 15.36
CA TYR A 248 7.01 -7.41 14.71
C TYR A 248 7.79 -7.17 13.43
N ALA A 249 7.39 -6.18 12.62
CA ALA A 249 8.13 -5.76 11.42
C ALA A 249 9.59 -5.42 11.73
N ILE A 250 9.83 -4.59 12.76
CA ILE A 250 11.19 -4.22 13.19
C ILE A 250 11.95 -5.46 13.65
N ARG A 251 11.33 -6.30 14.50
CA ARG A 251 11.99 -7.52 14.99
C ARG A 251 12.31 -8.52 13.89
N TRP A 252 11.47 -8.59 12.86
CA TRP A 252 11.72 -9.38 11.66
C TRP A 252 12.90 -8.80 10.88
N ALA A 253 12.95 -7.48 10.68
CA ALA A 253 14.04 -6.81 9.99
C ALA A 253 15.37 -7.04 10.70
N GLU A 254 15.45 -6.80 12.02
CA GLU A 254 16.65 -7.05 12.84
C GLU A 254 17.21 -8.46 12.61
N LYS A 255 16.36 -9.48 12.81
CA LYS A 255 16.78 -10.89 12.67
C LYS A 255 17.19 -11.24 11.24
N THR A 256 16.51 -10.66 10.26
CA THR A 256 16.75 -10.98 8.86
C THR A 256 18.06 -10.36 8.37
N PHE A 257 18.32 -9.10 8.70
CA PHE A 257 19.55 -8.42 8.34
C PHE A 257 20.76 -8.94 9.12
N ASP A 258 20.61 -9.30 10.40
CA ASP A 258 21.64 -10.00 11.18
C ASP A 258 22.05 -11.30 10.46
N ALA A 259 21.08 -12.11 10.02
CA ALA A 259 21.34 -13.37 9.33
C ALA A 259 21.93 -13.20 7.91
N LEU A 260 21.71 -12.06 7.25
CA LEU A 260 22.30 -11.74 5.94
C LEU A 260 23.74 -11.20 6.06
N ALA A 261 24.15 -10.77 7.25
CA ALA A 261 25.51 -10.29 7.52
C ALA A 261 26.49 -11.43 7.88
N GLU A 262 25.98 -12.62 8.22
CA GLU A 262 26.74 -13.85 8.50
C GLU A 262 27.10 -14.63 7.22
#